data_AF-A0A2P5XTC0-F1
#
_entry.id   AF-A0A2P5XTC0-F1
#
_cell.length_a   1.000
_cell.length_b   1.000
_cell.length_c   1.000
_cell.angle_alpha   90.00
_cell.angle_beta   90.00
_cell.angle_gamma   90.00
#
_symmetry.space_group_name_H-M   'P 1'
#
loop_
_entity.id
_entity.type
_entity.pdbx_description
1 polymer ?
#
loop_
_entity_poly.entity_id
_entity_poly.type
_entity_poly.pdbx_seq_one_letter_code
_entity_poly.pdbx_strand_id
1 'polypeptide(L)'
;MLILQETCMDAGGSLVVYAPVDIPAMQVVMNGGDSAYVALLPSGFSIIPDGTGSPGPTTSNGNGDSHRVGGSLLTVAFQILVNSLPTAKLTVESVETVNNLISCTVQKIKAALQCES
;
A
#
# COMPACT_ATOMS: atom_id res chain seq x y z
N MET A 1 -1.84 8.20 18.24
CA MET A 1 -1.01 7.73 17.11
C MET A 1 -1.04 8.82 16.06
N LEU A 2 0.13 9.31 15.66
CA LEU A 2 0.27 10.19 14.50
C LEU A 2 0.57 9.30 13.28
N ILE A 3 0.15 9.72 12.09
CA ILE A 3 0.53 9.04 10.83
C ILE A 3 1.23 10.08 9.96
N LEU A 4 2.46 9.77 9.56
CA LEU A 4 3.12 10.49 8.47
C LEU A 4 2.70 9.80 7.18
N GLN A 5 2.09 10.55 6.27
CA GLN A 5 1.58 9.99 5.02
C GLN A 5 2.02 10.85 3.85
N GLU A 6 2.46 10.17 2.79
CA GLU A 6 2.66 10.74 1.48
C GLU A 6 1.78 10.00 0.47
N THR A 7 1.27 10.73 -0.51
CA THR A 7 0.44 10.18 -1.57
C THR A 7 0.83 10.84 -2.87
N CYS A 8 1.09 10.04 -3.90
CA CYS A 8 1.39 10.53 -5.23
C CYS A 8 0.53 9.80 -6.26
N MET A 9 0.26 10.49 -7.37
CA MET A 9 -0.47 9.95 -8.50
C MET A 9 0.03 10.62 -9.78
N ASP A 10 0.33 9.81 -10.78
CA ASP A 10 0.68 10.26 -12.12
C ASP A 10 0.13 9.28 -13.18
N ALA A 11 0.57 9.41 -14.43
CA ALA A 11 0.14 8.51 -15.51
C ALA A 11 0.63 7.06 -15.33
N GLY A 12 1.65 6.82 -14.50
CA GLY A 12 2.19 5.50 -14.18
C GLY A 12 1.46 4.80 -13.04
N GLY A 13 0.64 5.50 -12.27
CA GLY A 13 -0.19 4.92 -11.22
C GLY A 13 -0.33 5.81 -9.99
N SER A 14 -0.86 5.22 -8.92
CA SER A 14 -1.09 5.88 -7.64
C SER A 14 -0.38 5.13 -6.52
N LEU A 15 0.13 5.86 -5.53
CA LEU A 15 0.82 5.30 -4.37
C LEU A 15 0.37 6.04 -3.11
N VAL A 16 0.15 5.27 -2.04
CA VAL A 16 0.02 5.78 -0.67
C VAL A 16 1.09 5.09 0.17
N VAL A 17 1.97 5.88 0.80
CA VAL A 17 2.95 5.39 1.78
C VAL A 17 2.72 6.14 3.08
N TYR A 18 2.71 5.41 4.18
CA TYR A 18 2.53 5.97 5.49
C TYR A 18 3.36 5.25 6.55
N ALA A 19 3.65 5.92 7.65
CA ALA A 19 4.28 5.34 8.82
C ALA A 19 3.54 5.83 10.08
N PRO A 20 3.07 4.93 10.95
CA PRO A 20 2.58 5.31 12.26
C PRO A 20 3.77 5.78 13.12
N VAL A 21 3.57 6.86 13.87
CA VAL A 21 4.60 7.45 14.72
C VAL A 21 4.04 7.75 16.11
N ASP A 22 4.90 7.55 17.11
CA ASP A 22 4.59 7.88 18.49
C ASP A 22 4.63 9.41 18.71
N ILE A 23 3.58 9.94 19.32
CA ILE A 23 3.41 11.39 19.49
C ILE A 23 4.48 11.96 20.44
N PRO A 24 4.73 11.39 21.64
CA PRO A 24 5.84 11.78 22.49
C PRO A 24 7.19 11.79 21.78
N ALA A 25 7.50 10.75 21.00
CA ALA A 25 8.75 10.71 20.22
C ALA A 25 8.84 11.87 19.22
N MET A 26 7.75 12.19 18.53
CA MET A 26 7.69 13.32 17.60
C MET A 26 7.85 14.68 18.29
N GLN A 27 7.28 14.86 19.48
CA GLN A 27 7.42 16.10 20.25
C GLN A 27 8.87 16.34 20.67
N VAL A 28 9.61 15.29 21.05
CA VAL A 28 11.04 15.41 21.35
C VAL A 28 11.81 15.91 20.14
N VAL A 29 11.55 15.35 18.96
CA VAL A 29 12.19 15.78 17.71
C VAL A 29 11.83 17.22 17.34
N MET A 30 10.55 17.59 17.45
CA MET A 30 10.09 18.96 17.16
C MET A 30 10.71 20.01 18.08
N ASN A 31 11.12 19.62 19.30
CA ASN A 31 11.81 20.48 20.25
C ASN A 31 13.35 20.47 20.06
N GLY A 32 13.86 19.91 18.96
CA GLY A 32 15.28 19.86 18.63
C GLY A 32 16.04 18.67 19.25
N GLY A 33 15.33 17.66 19.73
CA GLY A 33 15.91 16.40 20.20
C GLY A 33 16.38 15.47 19.06
N ASP A 34 16.94 14.32 19.44
CA ASP A 34 17.47 13.33 18.50
C ASP A 34 16.34 12.54 17.78
N SER A 35 16.37 12.52 16.45
CA SER A 35 15.42 11.79 15.61
C SER A 35 15.74 10.31 15.44
N ALA A 36 16.92 9.83 15.84
CA ALA A 36 17.34 8.44 15.66
C ALA A 36 16.45 7.43 16.42
N TYR A 37 15.75 7.89 17.47
CA TYR A 37 14.85 7.06 18.28
C TYR A 37 13.42 6.98 17.75
N VAL A 38 13.09 7.74 16.69
CA VAL A 38 11.77 7.68 16.07
C VAL A 38 11.70 6.47 15.15
N ALA A 39 11.05 5.41 15.61
CA ALA A 39 10.78 4.24 14.78
C ALA A 39 9.77 4.60 13.67
N LEU A 40 10.24 4.63 12.43
CA LEU A 40 9.39 4.78 11.24
C LEU A 40 9.31 3.42 10.53
N LEU A 41 8.13 2.82 10.56
CA LEU A 41 7.85 1.55 9.89
C LEU A 41 6.94 1.80 8.68
N PRO A 42 7.49 2.07 7.49
CA PRO A 42 6.71 2.40 6.30
C PRO A 42 5.81 1.23 5.90
N SER A 43 4.58 1.58 5.54
CA SER A 43 3.56 0.68 5.02
C SER A 43 2.75 1.43 3.96
N GLY A 44 2.08 0.72 3.08
CA GLY A 44 1.38 1.37 1.99
C GLY A 44 0.94 0.45 0.88
N PHE A 45 0.48 1.06 -0.20
CA PHE A 45 0.09 0.34 -1.41
C PHE A 45 0.25 1.21 -2.66
N SER A 46 0.51 0.56 -3.78
CA SER A 46 0.47 1.15 -5.11
C SER A 46 -0.58 0.48 -5.99
N ILE A 47 -1.20 1.27 -6.86
CA ILE A 47 -2.17 0.82 -7.86
C ILE A 47 -1.63 1.29 -9.20
N ILE A 48 -1.29 0.34 -10.06
CA ILE A 48 -0.69 0.59 -11.37
C ILE A 48 -1.62 0.02 -12.44
N PRO A 49 -1.85 0.71 -13.57
CA PRO A 49 -2.63 0.14 -14.66
C PRO A 49 -1.99 -1.16 -15.16
N ASP A 50 -2.82 -2.16 -15.50
CA ASP A 50 -2.32 -3.47 -15.97
C ASP A 50 -1.72 -3.43 -17.39
N GLY A 51 -1.68 -2.26 -18.03
CA GLY A 51 -1.14 -2.03 -19.36
C GLY A 51 -1.98 -2.61 -20.51
N THR A 52 -3.12 -3.25 -20.21
CA THR A 52 -3.94 -3.94 -21.22
C THR A 52 -4.97 -3.04 -21.91
N GLY A 53 -5.17 -1.82 -21.39
CA GLY A 53 -6.15 -0.83 -21.86
C GLY A 53 -5.68 0.12 -22.96
N SER A 54 -4.53 -0.12 -23.60
CA SER A 54 -4.10 0.73 -24.72
C SER A 54 -5.02 0.50 -25.93
N PRO A 55 -5.67 1.54 -26.50
CA PRO A 55 -6.30 1.40 -27.79
C PRO A 55 -5.16 1.24 -28.80
N GLY A 56 -4.85 0.00 -29.17
CA GLY A 56 -4.09 -0.26 -30.38
C GLY A 56 -4.75 0.49 -31.56
N PRO A 57 -3.98 0.88 -32.59
CA PRO A 57 -4.54 1.64 -33.70
C PRO A 57 -5.75 0.89 -34.22
N THR A 58 -6.92 1.55 -34.20
CA THR A 58 -8.17 0.98 -34.68
C THR A 58 -8.01 0.67 -36.16
N THR A 59 -7.55 -0.54 -36.50
CA THR A 59 -7.80 -1.11 -37.81
C THR A 59 -9.29 -1.43 -37.81
N SER A 60 -10.07 -0.45 -38.26
CA SER A 60 -11.44 -0.64 -38.69
C SER A 60 -11.48 -1.85 -39.63
N ASN A 61 -11.97 -2.98 -39.13
CA ASN A 61 -12.70 -3.97 -39.90
C ASN A 61 -13.23 -5.08 -38.99
N GLY A 62 -14.54 -5.03 -38.75
CA GLY A 62 -15.34 -6.23 -38.53
C GLY A 62 -15.60 -6.63 -37.07
N ASN A 63 -16.80 -6.29 -36.61
CA ASN A 63 -17.64 -7.09 -35.72
C ASN A 63 -17.10 -7.52 -34.34
N GLY A 64 -17.62 -6.87 -33.28
CA GLY A 64 -17.63 -7.42 -31.93
C GLY A 64 -17.06 -6.49 -30.88
N ASP A 65 -17.95 -5.71 -30.29
CA ASP A 65 -17.80 -4.84 -29.13
C ASP A 65 -17.12 -5.55 -27.95
N SER A 66 -15.79 -5.62 -27.96
CA SER A 66 -14.99 -6.11 -26.85
C SER A 66 -14.33 -4.91 -26.21
N HIS A 67 -15.12 -4.14 -25.45
CA HIS A 67 -14.62 -3.17 -24.49
C HIS A 67 -13.68 -3.93 -23.55
N ARG A 68 -12.37 -3.93 -23.83
CA ARG A 68 -11.38 -4.52 -22.92
C ARG A 68 -11.37 -3.62 -21.68
N VAL A 69 -12.12 -4.02 -20.67
CA VAL A 69 -12.07 -3.41 -19.35
C VAL A 69 -10.65 -3.68 -18.83
N GLY A 70 -9.79 -2.66 -18.92
CA GLY A 70 -8.45 -2.73 -18.35
C GLY A 70 -8.55 -2.84 -16.83
N GLY A 71 -7.73 -3.71 -16.24
CA GLY A 71 -7.62 -3.88 -14.80
C GLY A 71 -6.51 -3.03 -14.20
N SER A 72 -6.15 -3.34 -12.96
CA SER A 72 -5.04 -2.70 -12.26
C SER A 72 -4.32 -3.72 -11.39
N LEU A 73 -3.02 -3.52 -11.22
CA LEU A 73 -2.19 -4.27 -10.29
C LEU A 73 -2.11 -3.51 -8.96
N LEU A 74 -2.61 -4.12 -7.90
CA LEU A 74 -2.48 -3.64 -6.53
C LEU A 74 -1.28 -4.31 -5.86
N THR A 75 -0.29 -3.50 -5.46
CA THR A 75 0.82 -3.95 -4.61
C THR A 75 0.61 -3.40 -3.20
N VAL A 76 0.62 -4.25 -2.18
CA VAL A 76 0.54 -3.83 -0.78
C VAL A 76 1.83 -4.23 -0.07
N ALA A 77 2.40 -3.32 0.72
CA ALA A 77 3.62 -3.55 1.46
C ALA A 77 3.48 -3.07 2.91
N PHE A 78 4.01 -3.86 3.84
CA PHE A 78 4.05 -3.52 5.26
C PHE A 78 5.44 -3.78 5.80
N GLN A 79 5.99 -2.81 6.52
CA GLN A 79 7.09 -3.03 7.44
C GLN A 79 6.53 -3.10 8.86
N ILE A 80 6.72 -4.24 9.54
CA ILE A 80 6.18 -4.48 10.88
C ILE A 80 7.30 -5.01 11.78
N LEU A 81 7.53 -4.35 12.90
CA LEU A 81 8.46 -4.79 13.93
C LEU A 81 7.69 -5.59 14.99
N VAL A 82 7.73 -6.92 14.87
CA VAL A 82 7.09 -7.83 15.85
C VAL A 82 7.94 -7.97 17.12
N ASN A 83 9.26 -7.94 16.98
CA ASN A 83 10.19 -8.03 18.09
C ASN A 83 11.47 -7.26 17.75
N SER A 84 12.00 -6.51 18.72
CA SER A 84 13.24 -5.76 18.59
C SER A 84 14.50 -6.62 18.76
N LEU A 85 14.38 -7.85 19.22
CA LEU A 85 15.49 -8.79 19.36
C LEU A 85 15.72 -9.54 18.03
N PRO A 86 16.90 -9.43 17.38
CA PRO A 86 17.14 -10.05 16.07
C PRO A 86 17.05 -11.58 16.06
N THR A 87 17.20 -12.22 17.23
CA THR A 87 17.13 -13.67 17.40
C THR A 87 15.72 -14.17 17.73
N ALA A 88 14.75 -13.27 17.89
CA ALA A 88 13.38 -13.64 18.13
C ALA A 88 12.81 -14.39 16.92
N LYS A 89 12.16 -15.52 17.20
CA LYS A 89 11.49 -16.30 16.16
C LYS A 89 10.11 -15.73 15.89
N LEU A 90 9.72 -15.69 14.62
CA LEU A 90 8.34 -15.43 14.24
C LEU A 90 7.45 -16.57 14.74
N THR A 91 6.31 -16.23 15.31
CA THR A 91 5.29 -17.20 15.73
C THR A 91 4.28 -17.40 14.61
N VAL A 92 3.61 -18.56 14.59
CA VAL A 92 2.52 -18.84 13.64
C VAL A 92 1.40 -17.80 13.79
N GLU A 93 1.11 -17.39 15.03
CA GLU A 93 0.13 -16.32 15.33
C GLU A 93 0.51 -14.97 14.71
N SER A 94 1.81 -14.61 14.70
CA SER A 94 2.28 -13.39 14.06
C SER A 94 2.05 -13.43 12.54
N VAL A 95 2.27 -14.59 11.92
CA VAL A 95 2.03 -14.81 10.47
C VAL A 95 0.55 -14.68 10.15
N GLU A 96 -0.32 -15.30 10.94
CA GLU A 96 -1.77 -15.21 10.78
C GLU A 96 -2.26 -13.76 10.89
N THR A 97 -1.76 -13.03 11.89
CA THR A 97 -2.10 -11.61 12.09
C THR A 97 -1.72 -10.77 10.87
N VAL A 98 -0.51 -10.95 10.33
CA VAL A 98 -0.07 -10.22 9.12
C VAL A 98 -0.91 -10.60 7.90
N ASN A 99 -1.25 -11.88 7.73
CA ASN A 99 -2.09 -12.33 6.62
C ASN A 99 -3.50 -11.70 6.69
N ASN A 100 -4.08 -11.65 7.87
CA ASN A 100 -5.38 -10.99 8.11
C ASN A 100 -5.31 -9.48 7.84
N LEU A 101 -4.20 -8.83 8.23
CA LEU A 101 -3.98 -7.41 7.95
C LEU A 101 -3.90 -7.13 6.44
N ILE A 102 -3.12 -7.93 5.69
CA ILE A 102 -3.00 -7.79 4.23
C ILE A 102 -4.37 -8.01 3.59
N SER A 103 -5.06 -9.10 3.94
CA SER A 103 -6.37 -9.44 3.39
C SER A 103 -7.41 -8.35 3.65
N CYS A 104 -7.49 -7.86 4.88
CA CYS A 104 -8.40 -6.78 5.26
C CYS A 104 -8.07 -5.48 4.50
N THR A 105 -6.78 -5.16 4.33
CA THR A 105 -6.35 -3.97 3.60
C THR A 105 -6.75 -4.05 2.13
N VAL A 106 -6.50 -5.18 1.47
CA VAL A 106 -6.91 -5.41 0.07
C VAL A 106 -8.43 -5.30 -0.07
N GLN A 107 -9.20 -5.91 0.84
CA GLN A 107 -10.66 -5.81 0.82
C GLN A 107 -11.16 -4.37 0.99
N LYS A 108 -10.56 -3.59 1.91
CA LYS A 108 -10.91 -2.19 2.12
C LYS A 108 -10.59 -1.33 0.89
N ILE A 109 -9.46 -1.56 0.24
CA ILE A 109 -9.09 -0.86 -1.00
C ILE A 109 -10.09 -1.20 -2.10
N LYS A 110 -10.38 -2.49 -2.30
CA LYS A 110 -11.39 -2.93 -3.27
C LYS A 110 -12.76 -2.29 -3.03
N ALA A 111 -13.24 -2.29 -1.79
CA ALA A 111 -14.51 -1.68 -1.41
C ALA A 111 -14.51 -0.15 -1.65
N ALA A 112 -13.42 0.54 -1.29
CA ALA A 112 -13.29 1.98 -1.52
C ALA A 112 -13.30 2.36 -3.00
N LEU A 113 -12.81 1.46 -3.86
CA LEU A 113 -12.77 1.63 -5.31
C LEU A 113 -13.95 0.97 -6.03
N GLN A 114 -14.91 0.41 -5.31
CA GLN A 114 -16.08 -0.31 -5.86
C GLN A 114 -15.69 -1.43 -6.84
N CYS A 115 -14.53 -2.06 -6.59
CA CYS A 115 -14.01 -3.18 -7.37
C CYS A 115 -14.30 -4.49 -6.62
N GLU A 116 -15.56 -4.90 -6.60
CA GLU A 116 -15.97 -6.22 -6.12
C GLU A 116 -15.90 -7.22 -7.30
N SER A 117 -15.22 -8.35 -7.09
CA SER A 117 -15.14 -9.47 -8.04
C SER A 117 -15.48 -10.76 -7.31
#